data_AF-A0A7X7WU08-F1
#
_entry.id   AF-A0A7X7WU08-F1
#
_cell.length_a   1.000
_cell.length_b   1.000
_cell.length_c   1.000
_cell.angle_alpha   90.00
_cell.angle_beta   90.00
_cell.angle_gamma   90.00
#
_symmetry.space_group_name_H-M   'P 1'
#
loop_
_entity.id
_entity.type
_entity.pdbx_description
1 polymer ?
#
loop_
_entity_poly.entity_id
_entity_poly.type
_entity_poly.pdbx_seq_one_letter_code
_entity_poly.pdbx_strand_id
1 'polypeptide(L)'
;MLASSHPGRIIPPPSRYQDPVALSAVEEHIAGCFVVNLRIFAETMVNAVLAKCSRTHGHSQRVGIISYTAAHGLGLKKKQADYYYIAGLLHDIGKIGLSDALLAKMKSGGSLSPEEESAVRRHPQIGAQVIDPLDRTMDSCDSLSSIIMHHHELYDGSGYPGGLRGSRIPLGARIVGCADALTVRMENGDTLSDALEHIVMREHGKYDPKVIAAIEQYRSKAEVCLREISGR
;
A
#
# COMPACT_ATOMS: atom_id res chain seq x y z
N MET A 1 3.41 -9.43 79.10
CA MET A 1 3.00 -10.62 78.33
C MET A 1 2.85 -10.18 76.89
N LEU A 2 3.74 -10.67 76.02
CA LEU A 2 3.89 -10.25 74.62
C LEU A 2 2.78 -10.88 73.76
N ALA A 3 2.07 -10.06 73.00
CA ALA A 3 1.08 -10.50 72.02
C ALA A 3 1.80 -11.03 70.77
N SER A 4 1.52 -12.28 70.40
CA SER A 4 2.03 -12.96 69.22
C SER A 4 1.35 -12.44 67.95
N SER A 5 2.09 -11.76 67.09
CA SER A 5 1.68 -11.42 65.72
C SER A 5 1.84 -12.65 64.82
N HIS A 6 0.74 -13.16 64.28
CA HIS A 6 0.76 -14.15 63.20
C HIS A 6 1.15 -13.44 61.89
N PRO A 7 2.09 -13.98 61.09
CA PRO A 7 2.36 -13.47 59.76
C PRO A 7 1.17 -13.80 58.85
N GLY A 8 0.52 -12.75 58.32
CA GLY A 8 -0.56 -12.90 57.36
C GLY A 8 -0.11 -13.72 56.16
N ARG A 9 -0.81 -14.82 55.86
CA ARG A 9 -0.68 -15.54 54.58
C ARG A 9 -1.06 -14.58 53.47
N ILE A 10 -0.08 -14.20 52.66
CA ILE A 10 -0.31 -13.55 51.38
C ILE A 10 -0.97 -14.59 50.48
N ILE A 11 -2.27 -14.45 50.24
CA ILE A 11 -2.98 -15.23 49.23
C ILE A 11 -2.52 -14.65 47.88
N PRO A 12 -1.82 -15.41 47.02
CA PRO A 12 -1.43 -14.90 45.72
C PRO A 12 -2.71 -14.57 44.92
N PRO A 13 -2.71 -13.49 44.11
CA PRO A 13 -3.85 -13.18 43.27
C PRO A 13 -4.14 -14.39 42.35
N PRO A 14 -5.42 -14.71 42.09
CA PRO A 14 -5.75 -15.81 41.19
C PRO A 14 -5.06 -15.60 39.85
N SER A 15 -4.35 -16.61 39.35
CA SER A 15 -3.67 -16.59 38.06
C SER A 15 -4.68 -16.59 36.92
N ARG A 16 -5.42 -15.50 36.76
CA ARG A 16 -6.16 -15.23 35.53
C ARG A 16 -5.12 -14.84 34.48
N TYR A 17 -5.18 -15.50 33.32
CA TYR A 17 -4.26 -15.42 32.18
C TYR A 17 -3.09 -16.42 32.15
N GLN A 18 -3.36 -17.71 32.34
CA GLN A 18 -2.49 -18.80 31.88
C GLN A 18 -3.29 -19.92 31.20
N ASP A 19 -4.33 -19.57 30.44
CA ASP A 19 -5.02 -20.55 29.58
C ASP A 19 -4.49 -20.41 28.14
N PRO A 20 -3.57 -21.29 27.70
CA PRO A 20 -3.02 -21.24 26.35
C PRO A 20 -4.08 -21.49 25.26
N VAL A 21 -5.20 -22.15 25.57
CA VAL A 21 -6.30 -22.36 24.62
C VAL A 21 -7.07 -21.06 24.42
N ALA A 22 -7.32 -20.30 25.48
CA ALA A 22 -7.94 -18.98 25.39
C ALA A 22 -7.04 -17.96 24.67
N LEU A 23 -5.71 -18.02 24.86
CA LEU A 23 -4.77 -17.19 24.11
C LEU A 23 -4.79 -17.54 22.63
N SER A 24 -4.74 -18.83 22.28
CA SER A 24 -4.77 -19.28 20.88
C SER A 24 -6.08 -18.91 20.17
N ALA A 25 -7.22 -19.02 20.86
CA ALA A 25 -8.52 -18.65 20.30
C ALA A 25 -8.66 -17.13 20.14
N VAL A 26 -8.08 -16.34 21.05
CA VAL A 26 -8.00 -14.88 20.93
C VAL A 26 -7.03 -14.48 19.82
N GLU A 27 -5.88 -15.12 19.69
CA GLU A 27 -4.92 -14.91 18.61
C GLU A 27 -5.51 -15.30 17.25
N GLU A 28 -6.25 -16.39 17.16
CA GLU A 28 -6.96 -16.85 15.95
C GLU A 28 -8.12 -15.91 15.59
N HIS A 29 -8.84 -15.39 16.59
CA HIS A 29 -9.86 -14.35 16.40
C HIS A 29 -9.26 -13.01 15.94
N ILE A 30 -8.14 -12.58 16.53
CA ILE A 30 -7.38 -11.40 16.12
C ILE A 30 -6.81 -11.58 14.71
N ALA A 31 -6.30 -12.77 14.39
CA ALA A 31 -5.83 -13.14 13.05
C ALA A 31 -6.97 -13.14 12.02
N GLY A 32 -8.18 -13.58 12.41
CA GLY A 32 -9.39 -13.54 11.59
C GLY A 32 -9.85 -12.11 11.26
N CYS A 33 -9.65 -11.17 12.18
CA CYS A 33 -9.92 -9.74 11.99
C CYS A 33 -8.74 -8.97 11.35
N PHE A 34 -7.60 -9.63 11.13
CA PHE A 34 -6.34 -8.99 10.77
C PHE A 34 -6.45 -8.16 9.49
N VAL A 35 -7.09 -8.68 8.43
CA VAL A 35 -7.20 -7.97 7.15
C VAL A 35 -8.08 -6.72 7.26
N VAL A 36 -9.16 -6.77 8.04
CA VAL A 36 -10.04 -5.62 8.26
C VAL A 36 -9.34 -4.55 9.10
N ASN A 37 -8.68 -4.96 10.19
CA ASN A 37 -7.93 -4.05 11.05
C ASN A 37 -6.71 -3.44 10.32
N LEU A 38 -6.05 -4.23 9.47
CA LEU A 38 -4.93 -3.79 8.64
C LEU A 38 -5.38 -2.75 7.61
N ARG A 39 -6.55 -2.94 7.00
CA ARG A 39 -7.14 -1.95 6.09
C ARG A 39 -7.40 -0.63 6.81
N ILE A 40 -8.06 -0.65 7.98
CA ILE A 40 -8.36 0.56 8.76
C ILE A 40 -7.06 1.25 9.20
N PHE A 41 -6.06 0.49 9.62
CA PHE A 41 -4.73 1.00 9.96
C PHE A 41 -4.05 1.65 8.75
N ALA A 42 -4.07 0.99 7.59
CA ALA A 42 -3.51 1.54 6.35
C ALA A 42 -4.21 2.84 5.95
N GLU A 43 -5.55 2.89 5.99
CA GLU A 43 -6.33 4.11 5.73
C GLU A 43 -5.97 5.22 6.73
N THR A 44 -5.73 4.87 8.00
CA THR A 44 -5.27 5.83 9.03
C THR A 44 -3.87 6.37 8.71
N MET A 45 -2.94 5.52 8.28
CA MET A 45 -1.59 5.93 7.86
C MET A 45 -1.61 6.78 6.59
N VAL A 46 -2.47 6.44 5.62
CA VAL A 46 -2.71 7.29 4.45
C VAL A 46 -3.20 8.66 4.89
N ASN A 47 -4.17 8.74 5.80
CA ASN A 47 -4.65 10.02 6.32
C ASN A 47 -3.55 10.83 7.02
N ALA A 48 -2.67 10.17 7.78
CA ALA A 48 -1.52 10.82 8.41
C ALA A 48 -0.53 11.37 7.38
N VAL A 49 -0.26 10.63 6.30
CA VAL A 49 0.56 11.13 5.19
C VAL A 49 -0.12 12.25 4.43
N LEU A 50 -1.42 12.14 4.17
CA LEU A 50 -2.20 13.19 3.50
C LEU A 50 -2.23 14.49 4.30
N ALA A 51 -2.25 14.40 5.64
CA ALA A 51 -2.14 15.56 6.52
C ALA A 51 -0.80 16.31 6.32
N LYS A 52 0.28 15.58 5.99
CA LYS A 52 1.59 16.15 5.68
C LYS A 52 1.77 16.53 4.19
N CYS A 53 1.18 15.73 3.29
CA CYS A 53 1.34 15.82 1.84
C CYS A 53 -0.05 15.88 1.19
N SER A 54 -0.47 17.10 0.86
CA SER A 54 -1.80 17.39 0.29
C SER A 54 -1.91 17.04 -1.20
N ARG A 55 -1.54 15.81 -1.56
CA ARG A 55 -1.90 15.21 -2.85
C ARG A 55 -3.42 14.95 -2.86
N THR A 56 -4.02 14.94 -4.04
CA THR A 56 -5.48 14.86 -4.29
C THR A 56 -6.20 13.88 -3.38
N HIS A 57 -7.27 14.33 -2.73
CA HIS A 57 -8.17 13.46 -1.97
C HIS A 57 -8.65 12.34 -2.91
N GLY A 58 -8.40 11.09 -2.56
CA GLY A 58 -8.81 9.94 -3.37
C GLY A 58 -7.71 9.28 -4.23
N HIS A 59 -6.52 9.88 -4.41
CA HIS A 59 -5.49 9.28 -5.26
C HIS A 59 -5.13 7.86 -4.80
N SER A 60 -4.65 7.73 -3.56
CA SER A 60 -4.21 6.45 -3.01
C SER A 60 -5.34 5.44 -3.01
N GLN A 61 -6.58 5.89 -2.77
CA GLN A 61 -7.75 5.03 -2.82
C GLN A 61 -8.04 4.52 -4.24
N ARG A 62 -7.91 5.35 -5.28
CA ARG A 62 -8.04 4.93 -6.68
C ARG A 62 -6.96 3.91 -7.06
N VAL A 63 -5.70 4.17 -6.69
CA VAL A 63 -4.59 3.22 -6.90
C VAL A 63 -4.88 1.89 -6.22
N GLY A 64 -5.36 1.92 -4.96
CA GLY A 64 -5.77 0.72 -4.23
C GLY A 64 -6.88 -0.05 -4.95
N ILE A 65 -7.95 0.62 -5.37
CA ILE A 65 -9.08 -0.01 -6.08
C ILE A 65 -8.63 -0.65 -7.40
N ILE A 66 -7.87 0.08 -8.23
CA ILE A 66 -7.38 -0.44 -9.51
C ILE A 66 -6.45 -1.64 -9.25
N SER A 67 -5.61 -1.58 -8.21
CA SER A 67 -4.73 -2.70 -7.83
C SER A 67 -5.53 -3.94 -7.39
N TYR A 68 -6.59 -3.73 -6.60
CA TYR A 68 -7.49 -4.79 -6.16
C TYR A 68 -8.20 -5.47 -7.34
N THR A 69 -8.76 -4.69 -8.26
CA THR A 69 -9.50 -5.24 -9.40
C THR A 69 -8.57 -5.92 -10.40
N ALA A 70 -7.37 -5.38 -10.62
CA ALA A 70 -6.33 -6.02 -11.42
C ALA A 70 -5.93 -7.40 -10.86
N ALA A 71 -5.78 -7.51 -9.54
CA ALA A 71 -5.47 -8.78 -8.89
C ALA A 71 -6.54 -9.85 -9.18
N HIS A 72 -7.82 -9.48 -9.15
CA HIS A 72 -8.93 -10.36 -9.53
C HIS A 72 -8.93 -10.69 -11.03
N GLY A 73 -8.55 -9.72 -11.88
CA GLY A 73 -8.32 -9.95 -13.32
C GLY A 73 -7.26 -11.00 -13.60
N LEU A 74 -6.24 -11.08 -12.75
CA LEU A 74 -5.19 -12.10 -12.80
C LEU A 74 -5.58 -13.43 -12.14
N GLY A 75 -6.81 -13.56 -11.61
CA GLY A 75 -7.28 -14.77 -10.93
C GLY A 75 -6.67 -14.98 -9.54
N LEU A 76 -6.12 -13.94 -8.91
CA LEU A 76 -5.55 -14.03 -7.58
C LEU A 76 -6.64 -14.18 -6.51
N LYS A 77 -6.29 -14.84 -5.41
CA LYS A 77 -7.23 -15.04 -4.30
C LYS A 77 -7.51 -13.70 -3.61
N LYS A 78 -8.69 -13.58 -2.99
CA LYS A 78 -9.11 -12.38 -2.24
C LYS A 78 -8.03 -11.86 -1.29
N LYS A 79 -7.37 -12.75 -0.53
CA LYS A 79 -6.30 -12.36 0.41
C LYS A 79 -5.15 -11.59 -0.29
N GLN A 80 -4.73 -12.04 -1.47
CA GLN A 80 -3.69 -11.35 -2.25
C GLN A 80 -4.21 -10.04 -2.85
N ALA A 81 -5.45 -10.00 -3.32
CA ALA A 81 -6.08 -8.78 -3.81
C ALA A 81 -6.18 -7.71 -2.70
N ASP A 82 -6.59 -8.11 -1.48
CA ASP A 82 -6.62 -7.24 -0.30
C ASP A 82 -5.22 -6.68 0.02
N TYR A 83 -4.16 -7.49 -0.13
CA TYR A 83 -2.80 -7.02 0.06
C TYR A 83 -2.37 -6.00 -1.00
N TYR A 84 -2.70 -6.21 -2.27
CA TYR A 84 -2.38 -5.25 -3.32
C TYR A 84 -3.20 -3.97 -3.21
N TYR A 85 -4.43 -4.05 -2.68
CA TYR A 85 -5.20 -2.87 -2.29
C TYR A 85 -4.45 -2.06 -1.21
N ILE A 86 -3.99 -2.72 -0.14
CA ILE A 86 -3.24 -2.06 0.94
C ILE A 86 -1.92 -1.48 0.44
N ALA A 87 -1.20 -2.21 -0.40
CA ALA A 87 0.03 -1.72 -1.02
C ALA A 87 -0.22 -0.48 -1.89
N GLY A 88 -1.31 -0.49 -2.68
CA GLY A 88 -1.74 0.67 -3.48
C GLY A 88 -2.12 1.88 -2.62
N LEU A 89 -2.76 1.67 -1.46
CA LEU A 89 -3.02 2.75 -0.51
C LEU A 89 -1.71 3.37 0.02
N LEU A 90 -0.74 2.52 0.38
CA LEU A 90 0.48 2.90 1.08
C LEU A 90 1.68 3.18 0.18
N HIS A 91 1.58 3.06 -1.15
CA HIS A 91 2.75 3.14 -2.06
C HIS A 91 3.63 4.38 -1.82
N ASP A 92 3.00 5.50 -1.46
CA ASP A 92 3.64 6.79 -1.25
C ASP A 92 3.91 7.13 0.23
N ILE A 93 3.75 6.18 1.15
CA ILE A 93 3.93 6.38 2.62
C ILE A 93 5.29 7.00 2.96
N GLY A 94 6.33 6.67 2.17
CA GLY A 94 7.68 7.18 2.36
C GLY A 94 7.85 8.68 2.08
N LYS A 95 6.85 9.35 1.47
CA LYS A 95 6.83 10.81 1.34
C LYS A 95 6.82 11.51 2.71
N ILE A 96 6.48 10.80 3.78
CA ILE A 96 6.65 11.29 5.16
C ILE A 96 8.11 11.66 5.48
N GLY A 97 9.09 11.08 4.80
CA GLY A 97 10.51 11.41 4.96
C GLY A 97 10.97 12.65 4.21
N LEU A 98 10.11 13.30 3.41
CA LEU A 98 10.43 14.52 2.67
C LEU A 98 10.17 15.77 3.52
N SER A 99 10.88 16.86 3.20
CA SER A 99 10.67 18.16 3.84
C SER A 99 9.42 18.85 3.31
N ASP A 100 8.79 19.68 4.14
CA ASP A 100 7.55 20.38 3.77
C ASP A 100 7.76 21.33 2.57
N ALA A 101 8.92 21.98 2.50
CA ALA A 101 9.29 22.83 1.37
C ALA A 101 9.36 22.03 0.05
N LEU A 102 9.95 20.83 0.08
CA LEU A 102 10.04 19.97 -1.10
C LEU A 102 8.65 19.45 -1.51
N LEU A 103 7.83 19.02 -0.55
CA LEU A 103 6.45 18.61 -0.81
C LEU A 103 5.60 19.74 -1.41
N ALA A 104 5.71 20.95 -0.86
CA ALA A 104 5.00 22.13 -1.37
C ALA A 104 5.43 22.45 -2.82
N LYS A 105 6.72 22.34 -3.11
CA LYS A 105 7.28 22.56 -4.45
C LYS A 105 6.81 21.52 -5.46
N MET A 106 6.77 20.25 -5.09
CA MET A 106 6.18 19.19 -5.93
C MET A 106 4.71 19.47 -6.22
N LYS A 107 3.94 19.87 -5.20
CA LYS A 107 2.51 20.15 -5.34
C LYS A 107 2.22 21.31 -6.29
N SER A 108 3.03 22.37 -6.27
CA SER A 108 2.86 23.52 -7.15
C SER A 108 3.41 23.29 -8.57
N GLY A 109 3.99 22.12 -8.87
CA GLY A 109 4.63 21.84 -10.15
C GLY A 109 5.94 22.60 -10.37
N GLY A 110 6.62 23.00 -9.29
CA GLY A 110 7.91 23.69 -9.38
C GLY A 110 9.05 22.76 -9.79
N SER A 111 9.97 23.26 -10.62
CA SER A 111 11.15 22.52 -11.07
C SER A 111 12.06 22.13 -9.90
N LEU A 112 12.32 20.84 -9.75
CA LEU A 112 13.20 20.30 -8.70
C LEU A 112 14.67 20.40 -9.14
N SER A 113 15.57 20.62 -8.18
CA SER A 113 17.01 20.44 -8.39
C SER A 113 17.36 18.96 -8.50
N PRO A 114 18.52 18.58 -9.05
CA PRO A 114 18.97 17.19 -9.09
C PRO A 114 18.99 16.51 -7.70
N GLU A 115 19.36 17.26 -6.65
CA GLU A 115 19.37 16.78 -5.28
C GLU A 115 17.96 16.55 -4.73
N GLU A 116 17.03 17.45 -5.06
CA GLU A 116 15.61 17.33 -4.71
C GLU A 116 14.97 16.14 -5.43
N GLU A 117 15.25 15.95 -6.73
CA GLU A 117 14.80 14.78 -7.49
C GLU A 117 15.33 13.47 -6.87
N SER A 118 16.62 13.43 -6.53
CA SER A 118 17.21 12.28 -5.84
C SER A 118 16.53 12.03 -4.49
N ALA A 119 16.22 13.07 -3.72
CA ALA A 119 15.49 12.93 -2.47
C ALA A 119 14.07 12.36 -2.68
N VAL A 120 13.33 12.84 -3.68
CA VAL A 120 12.01 12.31 -4.04
C VAL A 120 12.12 10.84 -4.45
N ARG A 121 13.11 10.46 -5.27
CA ARG A 121 13.29 9.06 -5.72
C ARG A 121 13.65 8.08 -4.60
N ARG A 122 14.00 8.56 -3.40
CA ARG A 122 14.21 7.72 -2.22
C ARG A 122 12.94 7.40 -1.44
N HIS A 123 11.80 8.03 -1.74
CA HIS A 123 10.54 7.74 -1.02
C HIS A 123 10.11 6.26 -1.06
N PRO A 124 10.35 5.45 -2.13
CA PRO A 124 9.96 4.04 -2.10
C PRO A 124 10.76 3.26 -1.05
N GLN A 125 12.06 3.56 -0.93
CA GLN A 125 12.94 2.95 0.06
C GLN A 125 12.55 3.36 1.49
N ILE A 126 12.26 4.64 1.71
CA ILE A 126 11.78 5.12 3.01
C ILE A 126 10.44 4.45 3.35
N GLY A 127 9.54 4.34 2.39
CA GLY A 127 8.23 3.73 2.59
C GLY A 127 8.34 2.26 2.98
N ALA A 128 9.21 1.50 2.29
CA ALA A 128 9.51 0.11 2.63
C ALA A 128 10.05 -0.04 4.06
N GLN A 129 10.92 0.88 4.52
CA GLN A 129 11.42 0.87 5.90
C GLN A 129 10.32 1.17 6.93
N VAL A 130 9.41 2.09 6.63
CA VAL A 130 8.28 2.42 7.53
C VAL A 130 7.36 1.21 7.72
N ILE A 131 7.14 0.42 6.66
CA ILE A 131 6.21 -0.71 6.71
C ILE A 131 6.85 -2.07 7.01
N ASP A 132 8.19 -2.18 7.07
CA ASP A 132 8.91 -3.42 7.40
C ASP A 132 8.36 -4.13 8.64
N PRO A 133 8.00 -3.45 9.75
CA PRO A 133 7.43 -4.12 10.92
C PRO A 133 6.09 -4.83 10.64
N LEU A 134 5.29 -4.28 9.72
CA LEU A 134 4.00 -4.83 9.30
C LEU A 134 4.18 -6.09 8.46
N ASP A 135 5.22 -6.09 7.64
CA ASP A 135 5.52 -7.13 6.66
C ASP A 135 5.91 -8.47 7.31
N ARG A 136 6.53 -8.42 8.49
CA ARG A 136 6.97 -9.60 9.27
C ARG A 136 5.84 -10.54 9.71
N THR A 137 4.60 -10.10 9.58
CA THR A 137 3.41 -10.84 9.99
C THR A 137 2.67 -11.49 8.83
N MET A 138 3.16 -11.31 7.60
CA MET A 138 2.39 -11.59 6.39
C MET A 138 3.02 -12.70 5.56
N ASP A 139 2.26 -13.78 5.38
CA ASP A 139 2.65 -14.93 4.56
C ASP A 139 2.10 -14.74 3.13
N SER A 140 2.85 -14.01 2.30
CA SER A 140 2.55 -13.76 0.87
C SER A 140 3.82 -13.83 0.01
N CYS A 141 3.67 -14.23 -1.27
CA CYS A 141 4.80 -14.35 -2.20
C CYS A 141 5.47 -13.00 -2.54
N ASP A 142 4.72 -11.90 -2.45
CA ASP A 142 5.26 -10.55 -2.49
C ASP A 142 5.03 -9.93 -1.11
N SER A 143 6.08 -9.40 -0.50
CA SER A 143 5.96 -8.67 0.74
C SER A 143 5.50 -7.23 0.44
N LEU A 144 4.73 -6.60 1.34
CA LEU A 144 4.30 -5.21 1.17
C LEU A 144 5.50 -4.29 0.99
N SER A 145 6.58 -4.48 1.75
CA SER A 145 7.78 -3.64 1.66
C SER A 145 8.43 -3.75 0.29
N SER A 146 8.45 -4.95 -0.30
CA SER A 146 8.95 -5.17 -1.66
C SER A 146 8.07 -4.47 -2.69
N ILE A 147 6.74 -4.53 -2.54
CA ILE A 147 5.81 -3.83 -3.44
C ILE A 147 6.03 -2.31 -3.38
N ILE A 148 6.08 -1.75 -2.17
CA ILE A 148 6.30 -0.31 -1.97
C ILE A 148 7.69 0.10 -2.45
N MET A 149 8.73 -0.69 -2.24
CA MET A 149 10.08 -0.36 -2.70
C MET A 149 10.18 -0.28 -4.23
N HIS A 150 9.44 -1.14 -4.93
CA HIS A 150 9.60 -1.34 -6.38
C HIS A 150 8.45 -0.82 -7.24
N HIS A 151 7.49 -0.08 -6.69
CA HIS A 151 6.34 0.41 -7.46
C HIS A 151 6.69 1.41 -8.58
N HIS A 152 7.90 1.99 -8.55
CA HIS A 152 8.45 2.82 -9.64
C HIS A 152 9.37 2.05 -10.61
N GLU A 153 9.49 0.73 -10.47
CA GLU A 153 10.14 -0.09 -11.48
C GLU A 153 9.26 -0.19 -12.72
N LEU A 154 9.88 -0.13 -13.89
CA LEU A 154 9.19 -0.23 -15.17
C LEU A 154 9.57 -1.54 -15.85
N TYR A 155 8.62 -2.15 -16.54
CA TYR A 155 8.74 -3.49 -17.12
C TYR A 155 9.87 -3.60 -18.14
N ASP A 156 10.25 -2.50 -18.79
CA ASP A 156 11.39 -2.41 -19.71
C ASP A 156 12.75 -2.26 -19.02
N GLY A 157 12.79 -1.98 -17.71
CA GLY A 157 14.00 -1.77 -16.92
C GLY A 157 14.43 -0.31 -16.77
N SER A 158 13.64 0.66 -17.28
CA SER A 158 13.95 2.10 -17.18
C SER A 158 13.54 2.75 -15.86
N GLY A 159 12.90 1.98 -14.97
CA GLY A 159 12.43 2.43 -13.66
C GLY A 159 13.51 2.47 -12.58
N TYR A 160 13.08 2.60 -11.32
CA TYR A 160 13.94 2.71 -10.16
C TYR A 160 13.28 2.09 -8.91
N PRO A 161 14.02 1.77 -7.83
CA PRO A 161 15.44 2.06 -7.57
C PRO A 161 16.45 1.03 -8.12
N GLY A 162 16.03 -0.18 -8.45
CA GLY A 162 16.91 -1.30 -8.81
C GLY A 162 17.07 -1.55 -10.31
N GLY A 163 16.30 -0.89 -11.17
CA GLY A 163 16.33 -1.14 -12.62
C GLY A 163 15.90 -2.56 -12.96
N LEU A 164 14.94 -3.09 -12.19
CA LEU A 164 14.41 -4.43 -12.38
C LEU A 164 13.63 -4.49 -13.70
N ARG A 165 13.67 -5.63 -14.39
CA ARG A 165 13.05 -5.80 -15.71
C ARG A 165 12.13 -7.01 -15.72
N GLY A 166 10.98 -6.85 -16.38
CA GLY A 166 10.04 -7.94 -16.59
C GLY A 166 9.56 -8.58 -15.28
N SER A 167 9.58 -9.91 -15.24
CA SER A 167 9.16 -10.69 -14.07
C SER A 167 10.11 -10.64 -12.88
N ARG A 168 11.25 -9.94 -12.97
CA ARG A 168 12.08 -9.66 -11.78
C ARG A 168 11.44 -8.62 -10.86
N ILE A 169 10.51 -7.84 -11.38
CA ILE A 169 9.71 -6.91 -10.59
C ILE A 169 8.63 -7.72 -9.86
N PRO A 170 8.45 -7.56 -8.53
CA PRO A 170 7.36 -8.19 -7.79
C PRO A 170 6.02 -7.99 -8.49
N LEU A 171 5.12 -8.98 -8.45
CA LEU A 171 3.85 -8.87 -9.18
C LEU A 171 3.01 -7.70 -8.63
N GLY A 172 2.93 -7.57 -7.31
CA GLY A 172 2.25 -6.45 -6.66
C GLY A 172 2.84 -5.09 -7.06
N ALA A 173 4.16 -4.98 -7.22
CA ALA A 173 4.81 -3.73 -7.67
C ALA A 173 4.43 -3.37 -9.11
N ARG A 174 4.38 -4.36 -10.02
CA ARG A 174 3.92 -4.15 -11.40
C ARG A 174 2.47 -3.68 -11.47
N ILE A 175 1.61 -4.22 -10.61
CA ILE A 175 0.21 -3.83 -10.50
C ILE A 175 0.08 -2.41 -9.95
N VAL A 176 0.70 -2.13 -8.81
CA VAL A 176 0.62 -0.82 -8.14
C VAL A 176 1.22 0.28 -9.00
N GLY A 177 2.38 0.06 -9.63
CA GLY A 177 3.01 1.05 -10.51
C GLY A 177 2.16 1.38 -11.74
N CYS A 178 1.51 0.37 -12.34
CA CYS A 178 0.57 0.60 -13.45
C CYS A 178 -0.68 1.36 -12.97
N ALA A 179 -1.24 0.99 -11.82
CA ALA A 179 -2.40 1.65 -11.22
C ALA A 179 -2.13 3.13 -10.85
N ASP A 180 -0.94 3.44 -10.33
CA ASP A 180 -0.49 4.82 -10.03
C ASP A 180 -0.44 5.66 -11.31
N ALA A 181 0.23 5.17 -12.36
CA ALA A 181 0.32 5.85 -13.65
C ALA A 181 -1.06 6.15 -14.27
N LEU A 182 -1.98 5.16 -14.25
CA LEU A 182 -3.36 5.35 -14.71
C LEU A 182 -4.09 6.41 -13.88
N THR A 183 -3.94 6.37 -12.55
CA THR A 183 -4.59 7.32 -11.64
C THR A 183 -4.12 8.75 -11.88
N VAL A 184 -2.82 8.97 -12.09
CA VAL A 184 -2.26 10.29 -12.43
C VAL A 184 -2.90 10.84 -13.71
N ARG A 185 -3.14 10.00 -14.72
CA ARG A 185 -3.83 10.42 -15.94
C ARG A 185 -5.28 10.79 -15.69
N MET A 186 -5.99 9.97 -14.92
CA MET A 186 -7.40 10.23 -14.57
C MET A 186 -7.57 11.53 -13.78
N GLU A 187 -6.59 11.90 -12.95
CA GLU A 187 -6.57 13.17 -12.23
C GLU A 187 -6.40 14.38 -13.17
N ASN A 188 -5.87 14.15 -14.37
CA ASN A 188 -5.75 15.14 -15.43
C ASN A 188 -6.93 15.14 -16.43
N GLY A 189 -7.99 14.39 -16.13
CA GLY A 189 -9.26 14.41 -16.87
C GLY A 189 -9.55 13.20 -17.74
N ASP A 190 -8.61 12.25 -17.85
CA ASP A 190 -8.81 11.02 -18.63
C ASP A 190 -9.82 10.08 -17.95
N THR A 191 -10.60 9.34 -18.74
CA THR A 191 -11.27 8.14 -18.21
C THR A 191 -10.25 7.01 -18.00
N LEU A 192 -10.63 5.96 -17.26
CA LEU A 192 -9.76 4.78 -17.13
C LEU A 192 -9.46 4.15 -18.50
N SER A 193 -10.42 4.21 -19.43
CA SER A 193 -10.23 3.77 -20.82
C SER A 193 -9.19 4.62 -21.55
N ASP A 194 -9.30 5.95 -21.48
CA ASP A 194 -8.35 6.86 -22.14
C ASP A 194 -6.94 6.70 -21.58
N ALA A 195 -6.83 6.51 -20.26
CA ALA A 195 -5.56 6.29 -19.58
C ALA A 195 -4.91 4.96 -20.00
N LEU A 196 -5.69 3.88 -20.17
CA LEU A 196 -5.20 2.59 -20.68
C LEU A 196 -4.75 2.71 -22.13
N GLU A 197 -5.53 3.36 -22.98
CA GLU A 197 -5.15 3.61 -24.37
C GLU A 197 -3.85 4.41 -24.45
N HIS A 198 -3.71 5.47 -23.63
CA HIS A 198 -2.47 6.23 -23.54
C HIS A 198 -1.28 5.36 -23.16
N ILE A 199 -1.40 4.54 -22.12
CA ILE A 199 -0.30 3.67 -21.69
C ILE A 199 0.09 2.68 -22.81
N VAL A 200 -0.89 2.07 -23.48
CA VAL A 200 -0.63 1.12 -24.57
C VAL A 200 0.05 1.78 -25.76
N MET A 201 -0.38 3.00 -26.14
CA MET A 201 0.04 3.66 -27.37
C MET A 201 1.29 4.54 -27.20
N ARG A 202 1.47 5.17 -26.03
CA ARG A 202 2.52 6.18 -25.79
C ARG A 202 3.60 5.72 -24.83
N GLU A 203 3.32 4.70 -24.02
CA GLU A 203 4.24 4.17 -23.00
C GLU A 203 4.52 2.67 -23.22
N HIS A 204 4.52 2.26 -24.49
CA HIS A 204 4.72 0.89 -24.90
C HIS A 204 5.97 0.27 -24.26
N GLY A 205 5.80 -0.88 -23.61
CA GLY A 205 6.86 -1.63 -22.95
C GLY A 205 7.16 -1.23 -21.50
N LYS A 206 6.65 -0.09 -21.02
CA LYS A 206 6.90 0.38 -19.64
C LYS A 206 6.12 -0.38 -18.57
N TYR A 207 4.96 -0.94 -18.90
CA TYR A 207 4.12 -1.68 -17.96
C TYR A 207 3.87 -3.11 -18.45
N ASP A 208 3.63 -4.02 -17.51
CA ASP A 208 3.44 -5.43 -17.81
C ASP A 208 2.16 -5.64 -18.66
N PRO A 209 2.27 -6.21 -19.87
CA PRO A 209 1.10 -6.47 -20.72
C PRO A 209 0.03 -7.33 -20.04
N LYS A 210 0.41 -8.25 -19.14
CA LYS A 210 -0.54 -9.08 -18.39
C LYS A 210 -1.34 -8.25 -17.38
N VAL A 211 -0.70 -7.25 -16.76
CA VAL A 211 -1.35 -6.33 -15.82
C VAL A 211 -2.31 -5.42 -16.57
N ILE A 212 -1.90 -4.85 -17.70
CA ILE A 212 -2.77 -4.03 -18.56
C ILE A 212 -4.01 -4.83 -18.97
N ALA A 213 -3.82 -6.06 -19.47
CA ALA A 213 -4.92 -6.92 -19.88
C ALA A 213 -5.88 -7.26 -18.71
N ALA A 214 -5.34 -7.49 -17.52
CA ALA A 214 -6.16 -7.76 -16.33
C ALA A 214 -6.97 -6.55 -15.88
N ILE A 215 -6.39 -5.34 -15.92
CA ILE A 215 -7.10 -4.09 -15.62
C ILE A 215 -8.22 -3.88 -16.65
N GLU A 216 -7.92 -4.04 -17.93
CA GLU A 216 -8.90 -3.91 -19.01
C GLU A 216 -10.06 -4.91 -18.84
N GLN A 217 -9.76 -6.17 -18.54
CA GLN A 217 -10.77 -7.21 -18.31
C GLN A 217 -11.72 -6.87 -17.14
N TYR A 218 -11.23 -6.19 -16.10
CA TYR A 218 -11.99 -5.82 -14.91
C TYR A 218 -12.40 -4.33 -14.87
N ARG A 219 -12.21 -3.60 -15.97
CA ARG A 219 -12.38 -2.14 -16.05
C ARG A 219 -13.74 -1.69 -15.54
N SER A 220 -14.82 -2.32 -16.02
CA SER A 220 -16.18 -1.93 -15.63
C SER A 220 -16.45 -2.08 -14.13
N LYS A 221 -15.86 -3.09 -13.47
CA LYS A 221 -15.97 -3.24 -12.00
C LYS A 221 -15.16 -2.15 -11.29
N ALA A 222 -13.96 -1.84 -11.78
CA ALA A 222 -13.15 -0.75 -11.24
C ALA A 222 -13.89 0.59 -11.35
N GLU A 223 -14.48 0.90 -12.50
CA GLU A 223 -15.24 2.15 -12.74
C GLU A 223 -16.44 2.31 -11.79
N VAL A 224 -17.13 1.22 -11.45
CA VAL A 224 -18.20 1.25 -10.43
C VAL A 224 -17.63 1.69 -9.08
N CYS A 225 -16.58 1.04 -8.59
CA CYS A 225 -15.98 1.39 -7.29
C CYS A 225 -15.35 2.79 -7.28
N LEU A 226 -14.80 3.24 -8.42
CA LEU A 226 -14.19 4.57 -8.54
C LEU A 226 -15.21 5.71 -8.49
N ARG A 227 -16.45 5.48 -8.96
CA ARG A 227 -17.55 6.46 -8.86
C ARG A 227 -17.94 6.73 -7.40
N GLU A 228 -17.98 5.69 -6.57
CA GLU A 228 -18.31 5.79 -5.14
C GLU A 228 -17.35 6.71 -4.36
N ILE A 229 -16.07 6.74 -4.74
CA ILE A 229 -15.06 7.65 -4.13
C ILE A 229 -15.22 9.09 -4.61
N SER A 230 -15.66 9.27 -5.86
CA SER A 230 -15.70 10.59 -6.51
C SER A 230 -16.93 11.42 -6.13
N GLY A 231 -17.84 10.86 -5.30
CA GLY A 231 -19.05 11.56 -4.84
C GLY A 231 -20.02 11.92 -5.97
N ARG A 232 -19.99 11.18 -7.10
CA ARG A 232 -20.89 11.34 -8.24
C ARG A 232 -21.64 10.04 -8.52
#